data_AF-A0A8C4N1I6-F1
#
_entry.id   AF-A0A8C4N1I6-F1
#
_cell.length_a   1.000
_cell.length_b   1.000
_cell.length_c   1.000
_cell.angle_alpha   90.00
_cell.angle_beta   90.00
_cell.angle_gamma   90.00
#
_symmetry.space_group_name_H-M   'P 1'
#
loop_
_entity.id
_entity.type
_entity.pdbx_description
1 polymer ?
#
loop_
_entity_poly.entity_id
_entity_poly.type
_entity_poly.pdbx_seq_one_letter_code
_entity_poly.pdbx_strand_id
1 'polypeptide(L)'
;MRYARSLSRFMKDLSNWVEKHMALDLDHAKSLAKLAAASKPSFLQETHMPLQSVFSLAAEQDCDHAQQTAKFTNNLNTQVLQPLSLRRMEHDRRRKEIKETWQRAQRKLVDAVATRRKALLGYQTKGRDWEQARAGTARAQEEPGGGGANQGINRQLERKKKPRGRGRATGSRSKRNT
;
A
#
# COMPACT_ATOMS: atom_id res chain seq x y z
N MET A 1 11.27 5.04 3.15
CA MET A 1 10.79 3.63 3.25
C MET A 1 11.65 2.71 4.11
N ARG A 2 12.99 2.76 4.00
CA ARG A 2 13.90 1.92 4.81
C ARG A 2 13.73 2.15 6.31
N TYR A 3 13.79 3.41 6.76
CA TYR A 3 13.61 3.77 8.16
C TYR A 3 12.32 3.19 8.78
N ALA A 4 11.17 3.38 8.13
CA ALA A 4 9.90 2.84 8.61
C ALA A 4 9.86 1.30 8.71
N ARG A 5 10.63 0.59 7.88
CA ARG A 5 10.79 -0.88 8.01
C ARG A 5 11.68 -1.23 9.20
N SER A 6 12.82 -0.55 9.34
CA SER A 6 13.73 -0.76 10.47
C SER A 6 13.06 -0.45 11.81
N LEU A 7 12.32 0.66 11.90
CA LEU A 7 11.56 1.02 13.10
C LEU A 7 10.50 -0.03 13.46
N SER A 8 9.75 -0.53 12.47
CA SER A 8 8.80 -1.62 12.73
C SER A 8 9.50 -2.90 13.20
N ARG A 9 10.68 -3.21 12.65
CA ARG A 9 11.45 -4.39 13.07
C ARG A 9 11.95 -4.21 14.51
N PHE A 10 12.52 -3.06 14.81
CA PHE A 10 12.98 -2.69 16.14
C PHE A 10 11.85 -2.80 17.18
N MET A 11 10.67 -2.21 16.92
CA MET A 11 9.53 -2.32 17.84
C MET A 11 9.11 -3.77 18.07
N LYS A 12 9.10 -4.61 17.03
CA LYS A 12 8.79 -6.03 17.16
C LYS A 12 9.83 -6.75 18.03
N ASP A 13 11.11 -6.54 17.75
CA ASP A 13 12.19 -7.22 18.47
C ASP A 13 12.25 -6.76 19.93
N LEU A 14 12.00 -5.47 20.21
CA LEU A 14 11.87 -4.92 21.55
C LEU A 14 10.70 -5.56 22.31
N SER A 15 9.49 -5.60 21.72
CA SER A 15 8.33 -6.26 22.34
C SER A 15 8.63 -7.72 22.68
N ASN A 16 9.20 -8.47 21.74
CA ASN A 16 9.56 -9.88 21.96
C ASN A 16 10.57 -10.05 23.10
N TRP A 17 11.55 -9.14 23.21
CA TRP A 17 12.53 -9.18 24.28
C TRP A 17 11.87 -8.93 25.64
N VAL A 18 11.01 -7.90 25.75
CA VAL A 18 10.28 -7.61 26.99
C VAL A 18 9.37 -8.77 27.38
N GLU A 19 8.63 -9.37 26.42
CA GLU A 19 7.77 -10.53 26.69
C GLU A 19 8.56 -11.71 27.26
N LYS A 20 9.73 -12.01 26.68
CA LYS A 20 10.61 -13.07 27.18
C LYS A 20 11.17 -12.75 28.57
N HIS A 21 11.58 -11.50 28.80
CA HIS A 21 12.08 -11.06 30.09
C HIS A 21 11.00 -11.25 31.18
N MET A 22 9.79 -10.77 30.93
CA MET A 22 8.67 -10.93 31.88
C MET A 22 8.30 -12.39 32.11
N ALA A 23 8.36 -13.24 31.09
CA ALA A 23 8.09 -14.66 31.25
C ALA A 23 9.08 -15.32 32.20
N LEU A 24 10.37 -15.00 32.08
CA LEU A 24 11.43 -15.48 32.98
C LEU A 24 11.22 -14.98 34.41
N ASP A 25 10.93 -13.69 34.59
CA ASP A 25 10.66 -13.11 35.92
C ASP A 25 9.46 -13.80 36.60
N LEU A 26 8.39 -14.02 35.83
CA LEU A 26 7.19 -14.65 36.33
C LEU A 26 7.41 -16.13 36.72
N ASP A 27 8.17 -16.87 35.90
CA ASP A 27 8.51 -18.27 36.20
C ASP A 27 9.42 -18.39 37.42
N HIS A 28 10.38 -17.48 37.57
CA HIS A 28 11.23 -17.39 38.76
C HIS A 28 10.40 -17.13 40.01
N ALA A 29 9.56 -16.09 40.01
CA ALA A 29 8.76 -15.71 41.17
C ALA A 29 7.75 -16.82 41.55
N LYS A 30 7.12 -17.48 40.57
CA LYS A 30 6.26 -18.66 40.82
C LYS A 30 7.02 -19.82 41.44
N SER A 31 8.26 -20.05 41.02
CA SER A 31 9.10 -21.14 41.54
C SER A 31 9.46 -20.88 43.01
N LEU A 32 9.81 -19.64 43.37
CA LEU A 32 10.04 -19.24 44.75
C LEU A 32 8.78 -19.41 45.61
N ALA A 33 7.63 -18.91 45.15
CA ALA A 33 6.37 -19.07 45.89
C ALA A 33 6.00 -20.55 46.09
N LYS A 34 6.25 -21.41 45.10
CA LYS A 34 6.03 -22.86 45.21
C LYS A 34 6.96 -23.49 46.26
N LEU A 35 8.23 -23.08 46.28
CA LEU A 35 9.20 -23.53 47.29
C LEU A 35 8.76 -23.08 48.69
N ALA A 36 8.43 -21.79 48.85
CA ALA A 36 7.94 -21.23 50.11
C ALA A 36 6.71 -21.98 50.65
N ALA A 37 5.74 -22.30 49.78
CA ALA A 37 4.56 -23.09 50.13
C ALA A 37 4.92 -24.53 50.54
N ALA A 38 5.87 -25.17 49.86
CA ALA A 38 6.32 -26.53 50.17
C ALA A 38 7.13 -26.61 51.48
N SER A 39 7.88 -25.54 51.82
CA SER A 39 8.71 -25.48 53.03
C SER A 39 7.95 -25.03 54.27
N LYS A 40 6.83 -24.30 54.12
CA LYS A 40 6.00 -23.83 55.25
C LYS A 40 5.67 -24.91 56.30
N PRO A 41 5.24 -26.13 55.92
CA PRO A 41 4.98 -27.20 56.89
C PRO A 41 6.20 -27.57 57.73
N SER A 42 7.40 -27.60 57.13
CA SER A 42 8.65 -27.94 57.82
C SER A 42 9.05 -26.91 58.88
N PHE A 43 8.68 -25.64 58.70
CA PHE A 43 8.99 -24.57 59.66
C PHE A 43 7.95 -24.41 60.75
N LEU A 44 6.69 -24.76 60.49
CA LEU A 44 5.55 -24.45 61.36
C LEU A 44 5.08 -25.64 62.21
N GLN A 45 5.61 -26.84 61.96
CA GLN A 45 5.24 -28.04 62.71
C GLN A 45 5.83 -28.06 64.13
N GLU A 46 7.00 -27.46 64.35
CA GLU A 46 7.63 -27.37 65.67
C GLU A 46 7.43 -26.00 66.31
N THR A 47 6.93 -25.98 67.55
CA THR A 47 6.69 -24.76 68.32
C THR A 47 7.99 -24.28 68.99
N HIS A 48 8.19 -22.96 69.09
CA HIS A 48 9.34 -22.33 69.76
C HIS A 48 10.71 -22.53 69.07
N MET A 49 10.72 -22.76 67.76
CA MET A 49 11.96 -22.85 67.01
C MET A 49 12.66 -21.48 66.88
N PRO A 50 13.99 -21.42 67.02
CA PRO A 50 14.72 -20.17 66.86
C PRO A 50 14.54 -19.63 65.43
N LEU A 51 14.35 -18.31 65.32
CA LEU A 51 14.19 -17.58 64.04
C LEU A 51 12.97 -17.99 63.19
N GLN A 52 12.03 -18.78 63.73
CA GLN A 52 10.84 -19.26 63.00
C GLN A 52 10.03 -18.11 62.38
N SER A 53 9.82 -17.01 63.12
CA SER A 53 9.09 -15.84 62.64
C SER A 53 9.76 -15.16 61.45
N VAL A 54 11.10 -15.12 61.43
CA VAL A 54 11.90 -14.54 60.34
C VAL A 54 11.72 -15.36 59.06
N PHE A 55 11.84 -16.69 59.14
CA PHE A 55 11.65 -17.56 57.98
C PHE A 55 10.19 -17.60 57.50
N SER A 56 9.23 -17.48 58.42
CA SER A 56 7.80 -17.40 58.07
C SER A 56 7.50 -16.12 57.29
N LEU A 57 8.03 -14.98 57.73
CA LEU A 57 7.91 -13.71 57.02
C LEU A 57 8.59 -13.76 55.64
N ALA A 58 9.78 -14.35 55.54
CA ALA A 58 10.48 -14.51 54.25
C ALA A 58 9.64 -15.34 53.25
N ALA A 59 9.05 -16.45 53.70
CA ALA A 59 8.18 -17.27 52.86
C ALA A 59 6.89 -16.54 52.43
N GLU A 60 6.36 -15.65 53.26
CA GLU A 60 5.23 -14.78 52.90
C GLU A 60 5.64 -13.73 51.87
N GLN A 61 6.83 -13.14 52.02
CA GLN A 61 7.38 -12.19 51.04
C GLN A 61 7.58 -12.82 49.67
N ASP A 62 8.05 -14.07 49.58
CA ASP A 62 8.18 -14.80 48.31
C ASP A 62 6.81 -14.99 47.63
N CYS A 63 5.77 -15.31 48.41
CA CYS A 63 4.40 -15.42 47.91
C CYS A 63 3.86 -14.08 47.40
N ASP A 64 4.04 -13.02 48.17
CA ASP A 64 3.60 -11.67 47.81
C ASP A 64 4.35 -11.14 46.57
N HIS A 65 5.66 -11.40 46.49
CA HIS A 65 6.48 -11.04 45.34
C HIS A 65 5.98 -11.71 44.05
N ALA A 66 5.58 -12.99 44.10
CA ALA A 66 4.99 -13.68 42.95
C ALA A 66 3.68 -13.03 42.49
N GLN A 67 2.81 -12.63 43.43
CA GLN A 67 1.57 -11.94 43.10
C GLN A 67 1.81 -10.56 42.48
N GLN A 68 2.75 -9.78 43.04
CA GLN A 68 3.12 -8.47 42.53
C GLN A 68 3.73 -8.57 41.12
N THR A 69 4.60 -9.55 40.90
CA THR A 69 5.22 -9.82 39.59
C THR A 69 4.16 -10.19 38.54
N ALA A 70 3.17 -11.01 38.91
CA ALA A 70 2.06 -11.34 38.03
C ALA A 70 1.21 -10.11 37.66
N LYS A 71 0.89 -9.26 38.65
CA LYS A 71 0.15 -7.99 38.43
C LYS A 71 0.94 -7.04 37.54
N PHE A 72 2.23 -6.86 37.81
CA PHE A 72 3.12 -6.01 37.01
C PHE A 72 3.22 -6.52 35.57
N THR A 73 3.42 -7.81 35.37
CA THR A 73 3.46 -8.46 34.04
C THR A 73 2.20 -8.17 33.23
N ASN A 74 1.03 -8.34 33.86
CA ASN A 74 -0.25 -8.07 33.20
C ASN A 74 -0.43 -6.57 32.88
N ASN A 75 -0.04 -5.69 33.81
CA ASN A 75 -0.07 -4.25 33.60
C ASN A 75 0.84 -3.84 32.43
N LEU A 76 2.09 -4.32 32.38
CA LEU A 76 3.02 -4.00 31.30
C LEU A 76 2.50 -4.51 29.95
N ASN A 77 1.91 -5.70 29.92
CA ASN A 77 1.31 -6.25 28.71
C ASN A 77 0.16 -5.36 28.17
N THR A 78 -0.76 -4.98 29.05
CA THR A 78 -1.98 -4.22 28.68
C THR A 78 -1.70 -2.75 28.39
N GLN A 79 -0.82 -2.11 29.17
CA GLN A 79 -0.55 -0.68 29.09
C GLN A 79 0.54 -0.32 28.07
N VAL A 80 1.47 -1.24 27.79
CA VAL A 80 2.64 -0.94 26.96
C VAL A 80 2.70 -1.85 25.73
N LEU A 81 2.77 -3.17 25.91
CA LEU A 81 3.04 -4.09 24.79
C LEU A 81 1.89 -4.14 23.77
N GLN A 82 0.64 -4.28 24.23
CA GLN A 82 -0.52 -4.30 23.35
C GLN A 82 -0.68 -2.96 22.58
N PRO A 83 -0.66 -1.78 23.21
CA PRO A 83 -0.69 -0.51 22.48
C PRO A 83 0.47 -0.32 21.51
N LEU A 84 1.68 -0.74 21.88
CA LEU A 84 2.85 -0.68 21.00
C LEU A 84 2.67 -1.56 19.75
N SER A 85 2.13 -2.77 19.92
CA SER A 85 1.82 -3.68 18.82
C SER A 85 0.79 -3.07 17.85
N LEU A 86 -0.29 -2.48 18.38
CA LEU A 86 -1.31 -1.80 17.58
C LEU A 86 -0.72 -0.61 16.79
N ARG A 87 0.08 0.24 17.44
CA ARG A 87 0.76 1.35 16.75
C ARG A 87 1.68 0.84 15.65
N ARG A 88 2.46 -0.22 15.91
CA ARG A 88 3.33 -0.84 14.90
C ARG A 88 2.53 -1.31 13.68
N MET A 89 1.41 -1.98 13.89
CA MET A 89 0.53 -2.46 12.80
C MET A 89 -0.02 -1.30 11.96
N GLU A 90 -0.47 -0.24 12.62
CA GLU A 90 -0.96 0.96 11.92
C GLU A 90 0.12 1.64 11.09
N HIS A 91 1.34 1.76 11.62
CA HIS A 91 2.49 2.26 10.86
C HIS A 91 2.82 1.36 9.66
N ASP A 92 2.77 0.05 9.83
CA ASP A 92 3.00 -0.92 8.74
C ASP A 92 1.94 -0.79 7.63
N ARG A 93 0.67 -0.60 8.00
CA ARG A 93 -0.45 -0.37 7.07
C ARG A 93 -0.25 0.92 6.28
N ARG A 94 -0.08 2.05 6.95
CA ARG A 94 0.15 3.36 6.30
C ARG A 94 1.35 3.33 5.37
N ARG A 95 2.43 2.66 5.77
CA ARG A 95 3.61 2.49 4.91
C ARG A 95 3.23 1.75 3.61
N LYS A 96 2.46 0.66 3.67
CA LYS A 96 2.05 -0.08 2.45
C LYS A 96 1.22 0.82 1.52
N GLU A 97 0.27 1.57 2.06
CA GLU A 97 -0.59 2.50 1.29
C GLU A 97 0.22 3.59 0.60
N ILE A 98 1.20 4.18 1.30
CA ILE A 98 2.12 5.16 0.72
C ILE A 98 2.93 4.52 -0.41
N LYS A 99 3.43 3.29 -0.21
CA LYS A 99 4.18 2.56 -1.24
C LYS A 99 3.35 2.38 -2.50
N GLU A 100 2.11 1.92 -2.36
CA GLU A 100 1.23 1.63 -3.48
C GLU A 100 0.82 2.91 -4.22
N THR A 101 0.48 3.96 -3.48
CA THR A 101 0.14 5.27 -4.05
C THR A 101 1.31 5.86 -4.81
N TRP A 102 2.52 5.78 -4.24
CA TRP A 102 3.76 6.18 -4.92
C TRP A 102 3.98 5.37 -6.21
N GLN A 103 3.86 4.05 -6.17
CA GLN A 103 4.01 3.19 -7.35
C GLN A 103 2.97 3.49 -8.44
N ARG A 104 1.71 3.77 -8.05
CA ARG A 104 0.66 4.20 -8.99
C ARG A 104 1.01 5.53 -9.64
N ALA A 105 1.45 6.53 -8.87
CA ALA A 105 1.86 7.82 -9.40
C ALA A 105 3.06 7.71 -10.34
N GLN A 106 4.06 6.90 -9.96
CA GLN A 106 5.24 6.64 -10.78
C GLN A 106 4.87 5.99 -12.12
N ARG A 107 3.97 5.00 -12.15
CA ARG A 107 3.46 4.41 -13.40
C ARG A 107 2.79 5.45 -14.29
N LYS A 108 1.88 6.26 -13.74
CA LYS A 108 1.20 7.34 -14.48
C LYS A 108 2.20 8.33 -15.10
N LEU A 109 3.26 8.67 -14.39
CA LEU A 109 4.33 9.54 -14.91
C LEU A 109 5.06 8.89 -16.09
N VAL A 110 5.44 7.61 -15.96
CA VAL A 110 6.11 6.86 -17.04
C VAL A 110 5.22 6.81 -18.30
N ASP A 111 3.94 6.50 -18.14
CA ASP A 111 2.98 6.43 -19.24
C ASP A 111 2.78 7.79 -19.92
N ALA A 112 2.69 8.87 -19.14
CA ALA A 112 2.59 10.24 -19.66
C ALA A 112 3.84 10.66 -20.42
N VAL A 113 5.03 10.33 -19.91
CA VAL A 113 6.32 10.58 -20.59
C VAL A 113 6.40 9.80 -21.90
N ALA A 114 5.99 8.53 -21.91
CA ALA A 114 5.95 7.70 -23.11
C ALA A 114 4.97 8.28 -24.15
N THR A 115 3.79 8.69 -23.72
CA THR A 115 2.77 9.33 -24.57
C THR A 115 3.29 10.62 -25.19
N ARG A 116 3.93 11.49 -24.39
CA ARG A 116 4.56 12.72 -24.88
C ARG A 116 5.64 12.43 -25.93
N ARG A 117 6.51 11.45 -25.69
CA ARG A 117 7.56 11.05 -26.64
C ARG A 117 6.96 10.58 -27.97
N LYS A 118 5.90 9.77 -27.92
CA LYS A 118 5.19 9.30 -29.13
C LYS A 118 4.53 10.45 -29.88
N ALA A 119 3.89 11.37 -29.17
CA ALA A 119 3.26 12.55 -29.78
C ALA A 119 4.28 13.47 -30.44
N LEU A 120 5.44 13.71 -29.79
CA LEU A 120 6.53 14.51 -30.34
C LEU A 120 7.09 13.88 -31.63
N LEU A 121 7.36 12.58 -31.62
CA LEU A 121 7.84 11.88 -32.82
C LEU A 121 6.80 11.96 -33.96
N GLY A 122 5.52 11.75 -33.64
CA GLY A 122 4.43 11.86 -34.61
C GLY A 122 4.30 13.27 -35.20
N TYR A 123 4.46 14.32 -34.40
CA TYR A 123 4.49 15.71 -34.88
C TYR A 123 5.65 15.95 -35.84
N GLN A 124 6.86 15.51 -35.48
CA GLN A 124 8.05 15.66 -36.33
C GLN A 124 7.90 14.93 -37.68
N THR A 125 7.35 13.72 -37.68
CA THR A 125 7.09 12.98 -38.93
C THR A 125 6.09 13.74 -39.82
N LYS A 126 4.96 14.19 -39.26
CA LYS A 126 3.97 14.98 -40.01
C LYS A 126 4.56 16.28 -40.57
N GLY A 127 5.47 16.93 -39.83
CA GLY A 127 6.20 18.09 -40.30
C GLY A 127 7.04 17.78 -41.54
N ARG A 128 7.84 16.70 -41.50
CA ARG A 128 8.63 16.25 -42.65
C ARG A 128 7.76 15.89 -43.86
N ASP A 129 6.66 15.16 -43.63
CA ASP A 129 5.74 14.77 -44.70
C ASP A 129 5.11 16.01 -45.39
N TRP A 130 4.75 17.02 -44.59
CA TRP A 130 4.22 18.29 -45.11
C TRP A 130 5.27 19.06 -45.92
N GLU A 131 6.51 19.14 -45.44
CA GLU A 131 7.62 19.78 -46.17
C GLU A 131 7.89 19.07 -47.51
N GLN A 132 7.89 17.74 -47.51
CA GLN A 132 8.07 16.94 -48.72
C GLN A 132 6.92 17.16 -49.73
N ALA A 133 5.67 17.17 -49.28
CA ALA A 133 4.52 17.45 -50.13
C ALA A 133 4.59 18.86 -50.72
N ARG A 134 4.94 19.86 -49.91
CA ARG A 134 5.11 21.25 -50.36
C ARG A 134 6.22 21.38 -51.41
N ALA A 135 7.38 20.76 -51.17
CA ALA A 135 8.48 20.75 -52.14
C ALA A 135 8.10 20.05 -53.45
N GLY A 136 7.33 18.95 -53.39
CA GLY A 136 6.79 18.27 -54.57
C GLY A 136 5.83 19.16 -55.37
N THR A 137 4.95 19.91 -54.71
CA THR A 137 4.07 20.86 -55.39
C THR A 137 4.82 22.03 -56.05
N ALA A 138 5.90 22.52 -55.42
CA ALA A 138 6.73 23.59 -56.00
C ALA A 138 7.50 23.10 -57.24
N ARG A 139 8.11 21.91 -57.17
CA ARG A 139 8.79 21.30 -58.34
C ARG A 139 7.86 21.02 -59.50
N ALA A 140 6.62 20.62 -59.24
CA ALA A 140 5.61 20.42 -60.27
C ALA A 140 5.15 21.74 -60.95
N GLN A 141 5.40 22.90 -60.34
CA GLN A 141 5.11 24.21 -60.92
C GLN A 141 6.29 24.79 -61.72
N GLU A 142 7.51 24.29 -61.51
CA GLU A 142 8.74 24.78 -62.18
C GLU A 142 9.13 23.97 -63.42
N GLU A 143 8.41 22.89 -63.77
CA GLU A 143 8.60 22.15 -65.04
C GLU A 143 8.08 22.97 -66.25
N PRO A 144 8.95 23.41 -67.19
CA PRO A 144 8.53 24.04 -68.42
C PRO A 144 8.42 22.98 -69.51
N GLY A 145 7.21 22.43 -69.74
CA GLY A 145 6.89 21.75 -70.99
C GLY A 145 5.97 20.53 -70.88
N GLY A 146 4.71 20.69 -71.30
CA GLY A 146 3.84 19.56 -71.62
C GLY A 146 2.36 19.83 -71.38
N GLY A 147 1.74 20.65 -72.22
CA GLY A 147 0.29 20.85 -72.21
C GLY A 147 -0.46 19.53 -72.44
N GLY A 148 -1.45 19.22 -71.59
CA GLY A 148 -2.36 18.09 -71.85
C GLY A 148 -2.98 17.36 -70.66
N ALA A 149 -3.21 17.97 -69.49
CA ALA A 149 -3.89 17.28 -68.37
C ALA A 149 -5.17 17.96 -67.86
N ASN A 150 -5.51 19.15 -68.34
CA ASN A 150 -6.63 19.93 -67.81
C ASN A 150 -8.02 19.51 -68.33
N GLN A 151 -8.12 18.45 -69.14
CA GLN A 151 -9.40 17.92 -69.66
C GLN A 151 -10.02 16.80 -68.82
N GLY A 152 -9.26 16.15 -67.92
CA GLY A 152 -9.75 15.01 -67.13
C GLY A 152 -10.55 15.40 -65.88
N ILE A 153 -10.15 16.46 -65.20
CA ILE A 153 -10.70 16.84 -63.88
C ILE A 153 -12.09 17.49 -64.02
N ASN A 154 -12.35 18.20 -65.12
CA ASN A 154 -13.62 18.90 -65.32
C ASN A 154 -14.80 17.95 -65.63
N ARG A 155 -14.56 16.78 -66.22
CA ARG A 155 -15.63 15.77 -66.47
C ARG A 155 -16.13 15.07 -65.21
N GLN A 156 -15.33 15.04 -64.14
CA GLN A 156 -15.72 14.35 -62.90
C GLN A 156 -16.52 15.25 -61.94
N LEU A 157 -16.41 16.57 -62.08
CA LEU A 157 -17.13 17.56 -61.27
C LEU A 157 -18.57 17.81 -61.74
N GLU A 158 -18.88 17.59 -63.03
CA GLU A 158 -20.23 17.75 -63.60
C GLU A 158 -21.21 16.63 -63.17
N ARG A 159 -20.73 15.43 -62.80
CA ARG A 159 -21.60 14.28 -62.43
C ARG A 159 -22.23 14.36 -61.03
N LYS A 160 -21.94 15.39 -60.22
CA LYS A 160 -22.43 15.47 -58.82
C LYS A 160 -23.24 16.73 -58.50
N LYS A 161 -23.71 17.46 -59.51
CA LYS A 161 -24.74 18.51 -59.36
C LYS A 161 -26.09 18.01 -59.90
N LYS A 162 -26.85 17.24 -59.11
CA LYS A 162 -28.31 17.08 -59.32
C LYS A 162 -29.04 17.02 -57.97
N PRO A 163 -30.16 17.78 -57.80
CA PRO A 163 -30.58 18.25 -56.49
C PRO A 163 -31.46 17.26 -55.73
N ARG A 164 -31.36 17.32 -54.39
CA ARG A 164 -32.28 16.73 -53.43
C ARG A 164 -33.65 17.39 -53.56
N GLY A 165 -34.70 16.60 -53.74
CA GLY A 165 -36.07 17.09 -53.73
C GLY A 165 -37.05 16.04 -53.22
N ARG A 166 -37.71 16.39 -52.09
CA ARG A 166 -38.98 15.87 -51.55
C ARG A 166 -38.94 14.42 -51.04
N GLY A 167 -39.44 14.06 -49.85
CA GLY A 167 -40.44 14.69 -49.01
C GLY A 167 -41.51 13.65 -48.68
N ARG A 168 -41.42 13.09 -47.46
CA ARG A 168 -42.52 12.62 -46.59
C ARG A 168 -43.47 11.53 -47.11
N ALA A 169 -43.47 10.39 -46.42
CA ALA A 169 -44.68 9.60 -46.21
C ALA A 169 -44.65 8.98 -44.80
N THR A 170 -45.65 9.38 -44.00
CA THR A 170 -45.99 8.91 -42.66
C THR A 170 -46.65 7.52 -42.72
N GLY A 171 -46.39 6.64 -41.76
CA GLY A 171 -47.11 5.37 -41.63
C GLY A 171 -46.84 4.68 -40.29
N SER A 172 -47.87 4.69 -39.45
CA SER A 172 -47.93 4.17 -38.07
C SER A 172 -47.77 2.65 -37.95
N ARG A 173 -47.40 2.17 -36.75
CA ARG A 173 -48.15 1.18 -35.91
C ARG A 173 -47.28 0.14 -35.17
N SER A 174 -47.22 0.32 -33.85
CA SER A 174 -47.38 -0.67 -32.74
C SER A 174 -46.86 -2.11 -32.86
N LYS A 175 -46.02 -2.51 -31.87
CA LYS A 175 -46.16 -3.66 -30.91
C LYS A 175 -44.80 -3.87 -30.21
N ARG A 176 -44.64 -3.64 -28.90
CA ARG A 176 -44.95 -4.48 -27.71
C ARG A 176 -43.87 -5.55 -27.41
N ASN A 177 -43.53 -5.67 -26.12
CA ASN A 177 -42.73 -6.69 -25.40
C ASN A 177 -41.20 -6.59 -25.59
N THR A 178 -40.35 -6.64 -24.56
CA THR A 178 -40.42 -7.08 -23.14
C THR A 178 -39.51 -6.18 -22.30
#